data_AF-A0A7J4F9K7-F1
#
_entry.id   AF-A0A7J4F9K7-F1
#
_cell.length_a   1.000
_cell.length_b   1.000
_cell.length_c   1.000
_cell.angle_alpha   90.00
_cell.angle_beta   90.00
_cell.angle_gamma   90.00
#
_symmetry.space_group_name_H-M   'P 1'
#
loop_
_entity.id
_entity.type
_entity.pdbx_description
1 polymer ?
#
loop_
_entity_poly.entity_id
_entity_poly.type
_entity_poly.pdbx_seq_one_letter_code
_entity_poly.pdbx_strand_id
1 'polypeptide(L)' 'MRLRGEQESSLGRIVDAVSRVEGVIAVILFGSRARGDYNECSDYDILMVFRDD' A
#
# COMPACT_ATOMS: atom_id res chain seq x y z
N MET A 1 9.23 -18.04 3.09
CA MET A 1 9.43 -17.15 1.93
C MET A 1 8.07 -16.98 1.26
N ARG A 2 7.38 -15.85 1.46
CA ARG A 2 6.15 -15.55 0.69
C ARG A 2 6.57 -15.16 -0.72
N LEU A 3 5.93 -15.71 -1.74
CA LEU A 3 6.28 -15.41 -3.12
C LEU A 3 5.95 -13.95 -3.41
N ARG A 4 6.77 -13.24 -4.21
CA ARG A 4 6.55 -11.83 -4.58
C ARG A 4 5.10 -11.57 -5.06
N GLY A 5 4.56 -12.47 -5.88
CA GLY A 5 3.18 -12.38 -6.36
C GLY A 5 2.10 -12.46 -5.27
N GLU A 6 2.34 -13.19 -4.18
CA GLU A 6 1.42 -13.23 -3.03
C GLU A 6 1.43 -11.91 -2.26
N GLN A 7 2.61 -11.29 -2.13
CA GLN A 7 2.75 -9.99 -1.47
C GLN A 7 2.12 -8.87 -2.30
N GLU A 8 2.33 -8.86 -3.62
CA GLU A 8 1.71 -7.90 -4.53
C GLU A 8 0.18 -8.07 -4.57
N SER A 9 -0.31 -9.32 -4.61
CA SER A 9 -1.75 -9.62 -4.54
C SER A 9 -2.36 -9.15 -3.21
N SER A 10 -1.63 -9.29 -2.11
CA SER A 10 -2.07 -8.82 -0.79
C SER A 10 -2.14 -7.29 -0.72
N LEU A 11 -1.16 -6.59 -1.29
CA LEU A 11 -1.18 -5.12 -1.35
C LEU A 11 -2.36 -4.61 -2.19
N GLY A 12 -2.59 -5.21 -3.37
CA GLY A 12 -3.72 -4.85 -4.22
C GLY A 12 -5.06 -4.95 -3.48
N ARG A 13 -5.28 -6.03 -2.72
CA ARG A 13 -6.48 -6.19 -1.89
C ARG A 13 -6.63 -5.12 -0.81
N ILE A 14 -5.52 -4.69 -0.20
CA ILE A 14 -5.55 -3.61 0.80
C ILE A 14 -5.94 -2.30 0.12
N VAL A 15 -5.31 -1.95 -1.00
CA VAL A 15 -5.61 -0.72 -1.76
C VAL A 15 -7.07 -0.71 -2.24
N ASP A 16 -7.57 -1.83 -2.75
CA ASP A 16 -8.97 -1.99 -3.17
C ASP A 16 -9.96 -1.83 -2.01
N ALA A 17 -9.61 -2.31 -0.82
CA ALA A 17 -10.46 -2.19 0.35
C ALA A 17 -10.49 -0.74 0.86
N VAL A 18 -9.34 -0.08 0.98
CA VAL A 18 -9.25 1.28 1.54
C VAL A 18 -9.77 2.34 0.58
N SER A 19 -9.64 2.15 -0.74
CA SER A 19 -10.18 3.07 -1.75
C SER A 19 -11.71 3.16 -1.76
N ARG A 20 -12.39 2.20 -1.12
CA ARG A 20 -13.85 2.20 -0.96
C ARG A 20 -14.32 2.89 0.33
N VAL A 21 -13.40 3.30 1.19
CA VAL A 21 -13.74 4.02 2.42
C VAL A 21 -14.12 5.46 2.05
N GLU A 22 -15.28 5.89 2.51
CA GLU A 22 -15.77 7.26 2.29
C GLU A 22 -14.78 8.30 2.84
N GLY A 23 -14.59 9.38 2.10
CA GLY A 23 -13.66 10.45 2.48
C GLY A 23 -12.21 10.20 2.10
N VAL A 24 -11.80 9.00 1.66
CA VAL A 24 -10.44 8.78 1.14
C VAL A 24 -10.26 9.54 -0.18
N ILE A 25 -9.28 10.43 -0.22
CA ILE A 25 -8.90 11.22 -1.40
C ILE A 25 -7.73 10.59 -2.13
N ALA A 26 -6.76 10.05 -1.39
CA ALA A 26 -5.56 9.44 -1.96
C ALA A 26 -4.99 8.33 -1.09
N VAL A 27 -4.35 7.37 -1.76
CA VAL A 27 -3.56 6.28 -1.15
C VAL A 27 -2.18 6.33 -1.80
N ILE A 28 -1.14 6.56 -1.01
CA ILE A 28 0.21 6.80 -1.51
C ILE A 28 1.13 5.75 -0.91
N LEU A 29 1.77 4.96 -1.78
CA LEU A 29 2.87 4.08 -1.38
C LEU A 29 4.15 4.92 -1.28
N PHE A 30 4.85 4.81 -0.15
CA PHE A 30 6.15 5.43 0.05
C PHE A 30 7.13 4.41 0.65
N GLY A 31 8.28 4.88 1.12
CA GLY A 31 9.28 4.00 1.73
C GLY A 31 10.07 3.19 0.70
N SER A 32 10.71 2.12 1.16
CA SER A 32 11.71 1.41 0.35
C SER A 32 11.10 0.71 -0.87
N ARG A 33 9.88 0.20 -0.73
CA ARG A 33 9.16 -0.45 -1.83
C ARG A 33 8.78 0.53 -2.95
N ALA A 34 8.49 1.78 -2.61
CA ALA A 34 8.26 2.82 -3.61
C ALA A 34 9.56 3.26 -4.31
N ARG A 35 10.69 3.29 -3.59
CA ARG A 35 11.99 3.67 -4.15
C ARG A 35 12.68 2.55 -4.94
N GLY A 36 12.26 1.31 -4.73
CA GLY A 36 12.87 0.14 -5.36
C GLY A 36 14.13 -0.39 -4.64
N ASP A 37 14.47 0.14 -3.47
CA ASP A 37 15.62 -0.26 -2.63
C ASP A 37 15.22 -1.28 -1.53
N TYR A 38 14.11 -1.99 -1.73
CA TYR A 38 13.57 -2.95 -0.77
C TYR A 38 14.16 -4.36 -0.92
N ASN A 39 14.07 -5.15 0.16
CA ASN A 39 14.40 -6.56 0.21
C ASN A 39 13.16 -7.43 0.50
N GLU A 40 13.30 -8.76 0.52
CA GLU A 40 12.19 -9.70 0.72
C GLU A 40 11.46 -9.54 2.06
N CYS A 41 12.14 -8.98 3.06
CA CYS A 41 11.62 -8.74 4.40
C CYS A 41 11.09 -7.30 4.59
N SER A 42 11.11 -6.47 3.54
CA SER A 42 10.67 -5.08 3.66
C SER A 42 9.16 -4.99 3.71
N ASP A 43 8.65 -4.15 4.61
CA ASP A 43 7.22 -3.87 4.75
C ASP A 43 6.71 -2.91 3.66
N TYR A 44 5.40 -2.61 3.70
CA TYR A 44 4.77 -1.60 2.85
C TYR A 44 4.40 -0.37 3.69
N ASP A 45 4.96 0.78 3.34
CA ASP A 45 4.61 2.06 3.96
C ASP A 45 3.53 2.77 3.13
N ILE A 46 2.35 2.99 3.72
CA ILE A 46 1.19 3.58 3.03
C ILE A 46 0.70 4.81 3.78
N LEU A 47 0.56 5.93 3.08
CA LEU A 47 -0.10 7.13 3.58
C LEU A 47 -1.50 7.22 2.97
N MET A 48 -2.50 7.43 3.82
CA MET A 48 -3.88 7.68 3.41
C MET A 48 -4.24 9.14 3.67
N VAL A 49 -4.76 9.81 2.66
CA VAL A 49 -5.25 11.19 2.76
C VAL A 49 -6.77 11.15 2.77
N PHE A 50 -7.35 11.71 3.81
CA PHE A 50 -8.79 11.88 3.94
C PHE A 50 -9.17 13.32 3.67
N ARG A 51 -10.39 13.52 3.19
CA ARG A 51 -11.04 14.83 3.22
C ARG A 51 -11.20 15.23 4.68
N ASP A 52 -10.82 16.47 4.98
CA ASP A 52 -11.17 17.12 6.24
C ASP A 52 -12.53 17.78 6.02
N ASP A 53 -13.49 17.47 6.90
CA ASP A 53 -14.88 17.93 6.80
C ASP A 53 -15.05 19.39 7.26
#